data_AF-A0A2M7SSL1-F1
#
_entry.id   AF-A0A2M7SSL1-F1
#
_cell.length_a   1.000
_cell.length_b   1.000
_cell.length_c   1.000
_cell.angle_alpha   90.00
_cell.angle_beta   90.00
_cell.angle_gamma   90.00
#
_symmetry.space_group_name_H-M   'P 1'
#
loop_
_entity.id
_entity.type
_entity.pdbx_description
1 polymer ?
#
loop_
_entity_poly.entity_id
_entity_poly.type
_entity_poly.pdbx_seq_one_letter_code
_entity_poly.pdbx_strand_id
1 'polypeptide(L)'
;MPALRAFGILQISTLKGVMVLHGTGVGGGSLGYANVLEIPNDATFATPAWNEPLPWGKTLSPHYDTARKMLGATRNPRLMKADEVLREIAAERGQEKTFRATEVGVFFGAEEQTVPDPYFDGKGPKRTGCNFCGGCMVGCRYNAKNTLPKNYLYFAEKNGAKMVAEVEVTDIQPLTFDS
;
A
#
# COMPACT_ATOMS: atom_id res chain seq x y z
N MET A 1 -29.01 -2.99 7.59
CA MET A 1 -27.66 -3.12 8.19
C MET A 1 -27.48 -4.55 8.67
N PRO A 2 -26.36 -5.24 8.39
CA PRO A 2 -26.16 -6.62 8.84
C PRO A 2 -26.12 -6.69 10.37
N ALA A 3 -26.99 -7.52 10.96
CA ALA A 3 -27.22 -7.59 12.41
C ALA A 3 -25.97 -7.99 13.21
N LEU A 4 -25.03 -8.71 12.58
CA LEU A 4 -23.81 -9.20 13.22
C LEU A 4 -22.61 -8.25 13.10
N ARG A 5 -22.75 -7.08 12.44
CA ARG A 5 -21.67 -6.10 12.22
C ARG A 5 -20.36 -6.71 11.69
N ALA A 6 -20.44 -7.79 10.91
CA ALA A 6 -19.30 -8.45 10.28
C ALA A 6 -18.79 -7.66 9.07
N PHE A 7 -18.30 -6.44 9.30
CA PHE A 7 -17.74 -5.58 8.27
C PHE A 7 -16.33 -6.08 7.92
N GLY A 8 -16.19 -6.69 6.75
CA GLY A 8 -14.89 -7.05 6.19
C GLY A 8 -14.14 -5.82 5.69
N ILE A 9 -12.82 -5.96 5.48
CA ILE A 9 -11.97 -4.90 4.93
C ILE A 9 -11.99 -4.85 3.39
N LEU A 10 -12.73 -5.75 2.74
CA LEU A 10 -12.83 -5.87 1.29
C LEU A 10 -14.27 -5.67 0.85
N GLN A 11 -14.45 -4.90 -0.21
CA GLN A 11 -15.73 -4.69 -0.88
C GLN A 11 -15.56 -5.02 -2.37
N ILE A 12 -16.61 -5.60 -2.95
CA ILE A 12 -16.68 -5.91 -4.37
C ILE A 12 -17.76 -5.01 -4.99
N SER A 13 -17.36 -4.22 -5.97
CA SER A 13 -18.29 -3.42 -6.79
C SER A 13 -18.35 -4.00 -8.20
N THR A 14 -19.53 -4.43 -8.62
CA THR A 14 -19.77 -4.96 -9.96
C THR A 14 -20.34 -3.87 -10.88
N LEU A 15 -19.67 -3.65 -12.00
CA LEU A 15 -20.06 -2.76 -13.08
C LEU A 15 -20.26 -3.60 -14.35
N LYS A 16 -20.85 -3.01 -15.40
CA LYS A 16 -21.01 -3.70 -16.68
C LYS A 16 -19.63 -4.01 -17.28
N GLY A 17 -19.25 -5.29 -17.26
CA GLY A 17 -17.98 -5.78 -17.81
C GLY A 17 -16.75 -5.62 -16.91
N VAL A 18 -16.90 -5.10 -15.69
CA VAL A 18 -15.78 -4.88 -14.75
C VAL A 18 -16.21 -5.23 -13.33
N MET A 19 -15.34 -5.92 -12.60
CA MET A 19 -15.47 -6.13 -11.15
C MET A 19 -14.30 -5.44 -10.46
N VAL A 20 -14.59 -4.59 -9.49
CA VAL A 20 -13.59 -3.85 -8.71
C VAL A 20 -13.55 -4.41 -7.30
N LEU A 21 -12.41 -4.97 -6.91
CA LEU A 21 -12.11 -5.31 -5.53
C LEU A 21 -11.38 -4.13 -4.88
N HIS A 22 -11.96 -3.54 -3.84
CA HIS A 22 -11.37 -2.41 -3.14
C HIS A 22 -11.45 -2.57 -1.63
N GLY A 23 -10.57 -1.87 -0.93
CA GLY A 23 -10.50 -1.93 0.53
C GLY A 23 -11.40 -0.90 1.18
N THR A 24 -12.15 -1.32 2.20
CA THR A 24 -13.03 -0.45 3.00
C THR A 24 -12.59 -0.44 4.47
N GLY A 25 -12.76 0.72 5.13
CA GLY A 25 -12.29 0.99 6.49
C GLY A 25 -11.18 2.04 6.54
N VAL A 26 -10.79 2.45 7.76
CA VAL A 26 -9.73 3.46 7.97
C VAL A 26 -8.40 2.92 7.46
N GLY A 27 -7.93 3.46 6.34
CA GLY A 27 -6.76 2.97 5.60
C GLY A 27 -7.06 2.42 4.21
N GLY A 28 -8.33 2.24 3.86
CA GLY A 28 -8.80 1.86 2.53
C GLY A 28 -8.10 0.62 1.96
N GLY A 29 -7.68 0.70 0.69
CA GLY A 29 -6.97 -0.36 -0.01
C GLY A 29 -5.71 -0.87 0.71
N SER A 30 -5.04 -0.04 1.52
CA SER A 30 -3.82 -0.48 2.22
C SER A 30 -4.08 -1.62 3.20
N LEU A 31 -5.32 -1.80 3.68
CA LEU A 31 -5.70 -2.89 4.57
C LEU A 31 -5.62 -4.25 3.86
N GLY A 32 -5.97 -4.31 2.57
CA GLY A 32 -6.13 -5.55 1.80
C GLY A 32 -5.26 -5.71 0.54
N TYR A 33 -4.49 -4.69 0.12
CA TYR A 33 -3.58 -4.82 -1.02
C TYR A 33 -2.37 -5.74 -0.75
N ALA A 34 -1.70 -6.19 -1.81
CA ALA A 34 -0.50 -7.03 -1.74
C ALA A 34 0.80 -6.25 -1.45
N ASN A 35 0.70 -4.96 -1.09
CA ASN A 35 1.81 -4.11 -0.63
C ASN A 35 3.03 -4.01 -1.56
N VAL A 36 2.87 -4.21 -2.87
CA VAL A 36 3.92 -3.97 -3.88
C VAL A 36 3.99 -2.46 -4.18
N LEU A 37 5.19 -1.89 -4.17
CA LEU A 37 5.47 -0.45 -4.25
C LEU A 37 6.53 -0.16 -5.31
N GLU A 38 6.15 -0.33 -6.57
CA GLU A 38 7.04 -0.09 -7.72
C GLU A 38 6.93 1.36 -8.20
N ILE A 39 8.07 1.91 -8.62
CA ILE A 39 8.11 3.17 -9.35
C ILE A 39 7.96 2.85 -10.84
N PRO A 40 7.07 3.52 -11.59
CA PRO A 40 6.99 3.36 -13.03
C PRO A 40 8.36 3.58 -13.68
N ASN A 41 8.70 2.77 -14.68
CA ASN A 41 9.98 2.90 -15.38
C ASN A 41 9.95 4.05 -16.40
N ASP A 42 11.12 4.44 -16.91
CA ASP A 42 11.26 5.51 -17.90
C ASP A 42 10.39 5.28 -19.14
N ALA A 43 10.28 4.03 -19.61
CA ALA A 43 9.43 3.69 -20.73
C ALA A 43 7.94 3.97 -20.46
N THR A 44 7.47 3.73 -19.23
CA THR A 44 6.10 4.05 -18.80
C THR A 44 5.90 5.56 -18.77
N PHE A 45 6.84 6.29 -18.15
CA PHE A 45 6.77 7.75 -18.12
C PHE A 45 6.95 8.42 -19.49
N ALA A 46 7.56 7.75 -20.47
CA ALA A 46 7.69 8.26 -21.83
C ALA A 46 6.38 8.17 -22.64
N THR A 47 5.37 7.43 -22.17
CA THR A 47 4.09 7.33 -22.89
C THR A 47 3.34 8.67 -22.87
N PRO A 48 2.60 9.03 -23.94
CA PRO A 48 1.93 10.34 -24.02
C PRO A 48 0.96 10.62 -22.86
N ALA A 49 0.26 9.59 -22.37
CA ALA A 49 -0.67 9.70 -21.24
C ALA A 49 -0.01 10.21 -19.94
N TRP A 50 1.30 10.08 -19.79
CA TRP A 50 2.07 10.58 -18.64
C TRP A 50 2.72 11.95 -18.89
N ASN A 51 2.57 12.54 -20.08
CA ASN A 51 3.21 13.81 -20.42
C ASN A 51 2.25 14.94 -20.77
N GLU A 52 0.94 14.69 -20.76
CA GLU A 52 -0.10 15.69 -20.95
C GLU A 52 -1.12 15.63 -19.80
N PRO A 53 -1.56 16.77 -19.23
CA PRO A 53 -1.13 18.14 -19.52
C PRO A 53 0.23 18.53 -18.90
N LEU A 54 0.84 17.63 -18.10
CA LEU A 54 2.10 17.87 -17.41
C LEU A 54 3.06 16.69 -17.61
N PRO A 55 4.39 16.93 -17.58
CA PRO A 55 5.40 15.88 -17.62
C PRO A 55 5.46 15.15 -16.27
N TRP A 56 4.47 14.28 -16.00
CA TRP A 56 4.24 13.68 -14.68
C TRP A 56 5.44 12.91 -14.15
N GLY A 57 6.23 12.25 -15.00
CA GLY A 57 7.45 11.56 -14.56
C GLY A 57 8.44 12.51 -13.88
N LYS A 58 8.64 13.70 -14.45
CA LYS A 58 9.50 14.74 -13.86
C LYS A 58 8.86 15.36 -12.63
N THR A 59 7.57 15.67 -12.68
CA THR A 59 6.83 16.30 -11.57
C THR A 59 6.78 15.41 -10.34
N LEU A 60 6.59 14.10 -10.51
CA LEU A 60 6.45 13.14 -9.42
C LEU A 60 7.79 12.62 -8.89
N SER A 61 8.87 12.75 -9.66
CA SER A 61 10.20 12.21 -9.30
C SER A 61 10.63 12.55 -7.86
N PRO A 62 10.56 13.81 -7.37
CA PRO A 62 10.96 14.14 -5.99
C PRO A 62 10.04 13.53 -4.93
N HIS A 63 8.79 13.21 -5.29
CA HIS A 63 7.78 12.72 -4.37
C HIS A 63 7.87 11.20 -4.14
N TYR A 64 8.49 10.45 -5.06
CA TYR A 64 8.69 9.01 -4.89
C TYR A 64 9.57 8.68 -3.68
N ASP A 65 10.63 9.45 -3.43
CA ASP A 65 11.49 9.23 -2.26
C ASP A 65 10.74 9.43 -0.95
N THR A 66 9.90 10.48 -0.90
CA THR A 66 9.02 10.74 0.24
C THR A 66 8.05 9.60 0.45
N ALA A 67 7.38 9.13 -0.62
CA ALA A 67 6.44 8.02 -0.55
C ALA A 67 7.13 6.71 -0.12
N ARG A 68 8.30 6.38 -0.69
CA ARG A 68 9.06 5.18 -0.32
C ARG A 68 9.47 5.19 1.15
N LYS A 69 9.93 6.34 1.66
CA LYS A 69 10.23 6.50 3.09
C LYS A 69 8.98 6.32 3.95
N MET A 70 7.89 7.01 3.63
CA MET A 70 6.64 6.96 4.40
C MET A 70 6.02 5.57 4.44
N LEU A 71 6.09 4.84 3.34
CA LEU A 71 5.53 3.48 3.22
C LEU A 71 6.50 2.40 3.70
N GLY A 72 7.74 2.76 4.04
CA GLY A 72 8.79 1.82 4.42
C GLY A 72 9.08 0.80 3.32
N ALA A 73 9.13 1.25 2.07
CA ALA A 73 9.36 0.40 0.91
C ALA A 73 10.76 -0.24 0.97
N THR A 74 10.81 -1.56 0.86
CA THR A 74 12.07 -2.32 0.86
C THR A 74 11.95 -3.56 -0.02
N ARG A 75 13.07 -4.06 -0.51
CA ARG A 75 13.12 -5.29 -1.31
C ARG A 75 12.74 -6.49 -0.43
N ASN A 76 11.85 -7.36 -0.93
CA ASN A 76 11.57 -8.63 -0.26
C ASN A 76 12.87 -9.48 -0.16
N PRO A 77 13.35 -9.81 1.06
CA PRO A 77 14.61 -10.52 1.24
C PRO A 77 14.51 -12.03 1.02
N ARG A 78 13.29 -12.58 0.92
CA ARG A 78 13.07 -14.03 0.84
C ARG A 78 12.24 -14.35 -0.40
N LEU A 79 12.88 -15.04 -1.35
CA LEU A 79 12.20 -15.72 -2.45
C LEU A 79 11.62 -17.04 -1.96
N MET A 80 10.47 -17.43 -2.52
CA MET A 80 9.81 -18.70 -2.28
C MET A 80 9.78 -19.53 -3.55
N LYS A 81 9.27 -20.76 -3.46
CA LYS A 81 9.25 -21.69 -4.61
C LYS A 81 8.55 -21.12 -5.85
N ALA A 82 7.47 -20.36 -5.68
CA ALA A 82 6.79 -19.69 -6.78
C ALA A 82 7.69 -18.67 -7.50
N ASP A 83 8.50 -17.92 -6.75
CA ASP A 83 9.44 -16.95 -7.32
C ASP A 83 10.56 -17.66 -8.10
N GLU A 84 11.06 -18.78 -7.59
CA GLU A 84 12.06 -19.60 -8.30
C GLU A 84 11.54 -20.13 -9.63
N VAL A 85 10.31 -20.63 -9.66
CA VAL A 85 9.64 -21.09 -10.89
C VAL A 85 9.47 -19.94 -11.87
N LEU A 86 9.09 -18.74 -11.41
CA LEU A 86 9.01 -17.56 -12.27
C LEU A 86 10.38 -17.16 -12.84
N ARG A 87 11.45 -17.30 -12.06
CA ARG A 87 12.83 -17.07 -12.54
C ARG A 87 13.23 -18.09 -13.61
N GLU A 88 12.95 -19.37 -13.40
CA GLU A 88 13.21 -20.45 -14.36
C GLU A 88 12.50 -20.19 -15.70
N ILE A 89 11.19 -19.86 -15.65
CA ILE A 89 10.42 -19.49 -16.85
C ILE A 89 11.02 -18.25 -17.53
N ALA A 90 11.46 -17.25 -16.77
CA ALA A 90 12.11 -16.08 -17.34
C ALA A 90 13.44 -16.45 -18.03
N ALA A 91 14.21 -17.37 -17.47
CA ALA A 91 15.46 -17.87 -18.06
C ALA A 91 15.22 -18.62 -19.37
N GLU A 92 14.25 -19.54 -19.41
CA GLU A 92 13.86 -20.25 -20.64
C GLU A 92 13.43 -19.31 -21.77
N ARG A 93 12.89 -18.13 -21.41
CA ARG A 93 12.48 -17.10 -22.35
C ARG A 93 13.58 -16.08 -22.68
N GLY A 94 14.79 -16.24 -22.15
CA GLY A 94 15.91 -15.30 -22.33
C GLY A 94 15.69 -13.94 -21.63
N GLN A 95 14.82 -13.89 -20.62
CA GLN A 95 14.44 -12.70 -19.88
C GLN A 95 14.87 -12.71 -18.40
N GLU A 96 15.67 -13.69 -17.95
CA GLU A 96 16.09 -13.82 -16.54
C GLU A 96 16.64 -12.52 -15.94
N LYS A 97 17.35 -11.70 -16.74
CA LYS A 97 17.90 -10.42 -16.31
C LYS A 97 16.86 -9.40 -15.82
N THR A 98 15.57 -9.60 -16.11
CA THR A 98 14.47 -8.74 -15.63
C THR A 98 13.90 -9.24 -14.29
N PHE A 99 14.22 -10.47 -13.90
CA PHE A 99 13.77 -11.04 -12.64
C PHE A 99 14.47 -10.35 -11.47
N ARG A 100 13.66 -9.93 -10.49
CA ARG A 100 14.09 -9.38 -9.21
C ARG A 100 12.97 -9.57 -8.20
N ALA A 101 13.30 -9.71 -6.91
CA ALA A 101 12.30 -9.66 -5.85
C ALA A 101 11.54 -8.31 -5.89
N THR A 102 10.31 -8.22 -5.40
CA THR A 102 9.52 -6.97 -5.46
C THR A 102 9.91 -5.97 -4.36
N GLU A 103 9.73 -4.68 -4.64
CA GLU A 103 9.74 -3.64 -3.59
C GLU A 103 8.38 -3.67 -2.87
N VAL A 104 8.40 -3.76 -1.54
CA VAL A 104 7.20 -3.97 -0.73
C VAL A 104 7.16 -3.13 0.55
N GLY A 105 5.96 -2.76 0.99
CA GLY A 105 5.72 -2.06 2.25
C GLY A 105 5.57 -3.00 3.45
N VAL A 106 6.64 -3.68 3.84
CA VAL A 106 6.67 -4.66 4.94
C VAL A 106 7.89 -4.43 5.82
N PHE A 107 7.71 -4.57 7.13
CA PHE A 107 8.81 -4.62 8.08
C PHE A 107 9.34 -6.06 8.22
N PHE A 108 10.56 -6.30 7.72
CA PHE A 108 11.27 -7.59 7.76
C PHE A 108 12.28 -7.71 8.91
N GLY A 109 12.05 -7.06 10.05
CA GLY A 109 12.86 -7.30 11.26
C GLY A 109 12.79 -8.76 11.72
N ALA A 110 13.41 -9.07 12.86
CA ALA A 110 13.35 -10.41 13.43
C ALA A 110 11.89 -10.90 13.55
N GLU A 111 11.61 -12.10 13.04
CA GLU A 111 10.25 -12.61 12.87
C GLU A 111 9.49 -12.59 14.20
N GLU A 112 8.27 -12.07 14.17
CA GLU A 112 7.38 -11.96 15.34
C GLU A 112 7.92 -11.11 16.51
N GLN A 113 9.09 -10.49 16.36
CA GLN A 113 9.62 -9.57 17.37
C GLN A 113 9.10 -8.15 17.13
N THR A 114 8.55 -7.57 18.20
CA THR A 114 8.04 -6.19 18.17
C THR A 114 9.12 -5.22 18.62
N VAL A 115 9.38 -4.20 17.79
CA VAL A 115 10.34 -3.13 18.05
C VAL A 115 9.64 -1.77 18.08
N PRO A 116 10.24 -0.74 18.71
CA PRO A 116 9.86 0.65 18.51
C PRO A 116 9.85 1.03 17.02
N ASP A 117 9.20 2.14 16.66
CA ASP A 117 9.08 2.56 15.27
C ASP A 117 10.45 2.62 14.56
N PRO A 118 10.69 1.76 13.54
CA PRO A 118 11.96 1.67 12.86
C PRO A 118 12.12 2.69 11.72
N TYR A 119 11.08 3.50 11.43
CA TYR A 119 11.05 4.34 10.22
C TYR A 119 11.18 5.85 10.50
N PHE A 120 10.71 6.33 11.65
CA PHE A 120 10.61 7.77 11.95
C PHE A 120 11.21 8.13 13.32
N ASP A 121 12.39 7.58 13.61
CA ASP A 121 13.15 7.87 14.85
C ASP A 121 12.33 7.59 16.12
N GLY A 122 11.54 6.51 16.12
CA GLY A 122 10.68 6.14 17.23
C GLY A 122 9.40 6.98 17.37
N LYS A 123 9.12 7.93 16.47
CA LYS A 123 7.96 8.82 16.56
C LYS A 123 6.66 8.20 16.03
N GLY A 124 6.76 7.16 15.22
CA GLY A 124 5.65 6.39 14.68
C GLY A 124 5.19 5.24 15.61
N PRO A 125 4.25 4.39 15.15
CA PRO A 125 3.83 3.23 15.91
C PRO A 125 4.84 2.07 15.85
N LYS A 126 4.86 1.22 16.89
CA LYS A 126 5.66 -0.02 16.92
C LYS A 126 5.41 -0.92 15.70
N ARG A 127 6.40 -1.73 15.34
CA ARG A 127 6.34 -2.71 14.24
C ARG A 127 6.79 -4.08 14.70
N THR A 128 6.27 -5.11 14.04
CA THR A 128 6.58 -6.50 14.34
C THR A 128 7.11 -7.18 13.09
N GLY A 129 8.23 -7.90 13.19
CA GLY A 129 8.86 -8.53 12.03
C GLY A 129 7.94 -9.55 11.34
N CYS A 130 7.90 -9.50 10.00
CA CYS A 130 7.10 -10.41 9.19
C CYS A 130 7.52 -11.88 9.39
N ASN A 131 6.55 -12.76 9.64
CA ASN A 131 6.73 -14.22 9.73
C ASN A 131 6.44 -14.95 8.41
N PHE A 132 6.32 -14.22 7.30
CA PHE A 132 6.10 -14.76 5.96
C PHE A 132 4.83 -15.64 5.82
N CYS A 133 3.79 -15.42 6.63
CA CYS A 133 2.55 -16.22 6.63
C CYS A 133 1.68 -16.12 5.36
N GLY A 134 1.99 -15.23 4.41
CA GLY A 134 1.20 -15.04 3.18
C GLY A 134 -0.16 -14.34 3.35
N GLY A 135 -0.54 -13.93 4.57
CA GLY A 135 -1.83 -13.33 4.88
C GLY A 135 -2.02 -11.86 4.47
N CYS A 136 -1.25 -11.34 3.51
CA CYS A 136 -1.19 -9.90 3.22
C CYS A 136 -2.52 -9.33 2.71
N MET A 137 -3.23 -10.07 1.84
CA MET A 137 -4.46 -9.61 1.18
C MET A 137 -5.72 -9.77 2.03
N VAL A 138 -5.63 -10.52 3.13
CA VAL A 138 -6.74 -10.78 4.08
C VAL A 138 -6.57 -10.02 5.40
N GLY A 139 -5.74 -8.97 5.37
CA GLY A 139 -5.35 -8.19 6.54
C GLY A 139 -4.21 -8.86 7.33
N CYS A 140 -3.07 -8.17 7.41
CA CYS A 140 -1.93 -8.62 8.20
C CYS A 140 -2.27 -8.60 9.69
N ARG A 141 -2.31 -9.77 10.33
CA ARG A 141 -2.60 -9.96 11.76
C ARG A 141 -1.38 -9.73 12.67
N TYR A 142 -0.19 -9.70 12.07
CA TYR A 142 1.09 -9.69 12.79
C TYR A 142 1.77 -8.32 12.79
N ASN A 143 1.06 -7.22 12.49
CA ASN A 143 1.60 -5.84 12.53
C ASN A 143 2.85 -5.57 11.64
N ALA A 144 3.17 -6.47 10.70
CA ALA A 144 4.34 -6.36 9.82
C ALA A 144 4.10 -5.50 8.56
N LYS A 145 2.86 -5.50 8.04
CA LYS A 145 2.49 -4.74 6.83
C LYS A 145 2.29 -3.25 7.14
N ASN A 146 2.98 -2.38 6.41
CA ASN A 146 2.94 -0.92 6.55
C ASN A 146 1.68 -0.33 5.90
N THR A 147 0.55 -0.52 6.56
CA THR A 147 -0.76 0.05 6.17
C THR A 147 -0.82 1.55 6.44
N LEU A 148 -1.72 2.29 5.79
CA LEU A 148 -1.88 3.73 6.00
C LEU A 148 -2.16 4.15 7.46
N PRO A 149 -2.92 3.38 8.27
CA PRO A 149 -3.07 3.59 9.72
C PRO A 149 -1.76 3.57 10.51
N LYS A 150 -0.69 3.02 9.93
CA LYS A 150 0.60 2.88 10.59
C LYS A 150 1.60 3.98 10.18
N ASN A 151 1.29 4.77 9.15
CA ASN A 151 2.17 5.84 8.68
C ASN A 151 1.41 7.17 8.51
N TYR A 152 0.89 7.48 7.32
CA TYR A 152 0.22 8.73 7.00
C TYR A 152 -0.90 9.08 7.98
N LEU A 153 -1.82 8.14 8.22
CA LEU A 153 -2.97 8.39 9.08
C LEU A 153 -2.58 8.51 10.56
N TYR A 154 -1.58 7.72 11.01
CA TYR A 154 -1.03 7.84 12.35
C TYR A 154 -0.49 9.25 12.61
N PHE A 155 0.32 9.78 11.68
CA PHE A 155 0.85 11.13 11.83
C PHE A 155 -0.20 12.21 11.62
N ALA A 156 -1.19 12.01 10.75
CA ALA A 156 -2.30 12.95 10.60
C ALA A 156 -3.05 13.11 11.93
N GLU A 157 -3.45 12.01 12.58
CA GLU A 157 -4.09 12.02 13.89
C GLU A 157 -3.21 12.65 14.97
N LYS A 158 -1.92 12.28 15.00
CA LYS A 158 -0.95 12.85 15.95
C LYS A 158 -0.81 14.36 15.82
N ASN A 159 -1.04 14.91 14.61
CA ASN A 159 -1.02 16.34 14.33
C ASN A 159 -2.43 17.00 14.39
N GLY A 160 -3.43 16.32 14.97
CA GLY A 160 -4.73 16.90 15.27
C GLY A 160 -5.83 16.64 14.25
N ALA A 161 -5.57 15.87 13.17
CA ALA A 161 -6.63 15.43 12.28
C ALA A 161 -7.61 14.50 13.03
N LYS A 162 -8.90 14.62 12.77
CA LYS A 162 -9.93 13.74 13.33
C LYS A 162 -10.35 12.72 12.28
N MET A 163 -10.22 11.43 12.59
CA MET A 163 -10.73 10.36 11.74
C MET A 163 -12.08 9.89 12.26
N VAL A 164 -13.08 9.85 11.38
CA VAL A 164 -14.42 9.36 11.69
C VAL A 164 -14.67 8.15 10.79
N ALA A 165 -14.81 6.97 11.41
CA ALA A 165 -15.10 5.72 10.72
C ALA A 165 -16.61 5.54 10.51
N GLU A 166 -16.99 4.62 9.62
CA GLU A 166 -18.39 4.26 9.37
C GLU A 166 -19.27 5.45 8.89
N VAL A 167 -18.67 6.40 8.18
CA VAL A 167 -19.37 7.53 7.56
C VAL A 167 -19.27 7.43 6.05
N GLU A 168 -20.42 7.46 5.40
CA GLU A 168 -20.55 7.56 3.94
C GLU A 168 -20.98 8.98 3.59
N VAL A 169 -20.17 9.66 2.76
CA VAL A 169 -20.53 10.97 2.22
C VAL A 169 -21.48 10.75 1.04
N THR A 170 -22.72 11.23 1.16
CA THR A 170 -23.75 11.06 0.13
C THR A 170 -24.01 12.31 -0.70
N ASP A 171 -23.60 13.48 -0.21
CA ASP A 171 -23.81 14.77 -0.87
C ASP A 171 -22.68 15.76 -0.53
N ILE A 172 -22.43 16.71 -1.43
CA ILE A 172 -21.45 17.78 -1.26
C ILE A 172 -22.12 19.09 -1.68
N GLN A 173 -22.22 20.02 -0.74
CA GLN A 173 -22.85 21.32 -0.97
C GLN A 173 -21.83 22.45 -0.82
N PRO A 174 -21.97 23.56 -1.58
CA PRO A 174 -21.16 24.75 -1.35
C PRO A 174 -21.31 25.23 0.10
N LEU A 175 -20.19 25.65 0.71
CA LEU A 175 -20.25 26.39 1.97
C LEU A 175 -20.96 27.73 1.70
N THR A 176 -22.22 27.84 2.10
CA THR A 176 -22.92 29.13 2.19
C THR A 176 -22.38 29.84 3.43
N PHE A 177 -21.44 30.76 3.22
CA PHE A 177 -21.06 31.68 4.30
C PHE A 177 -22.18 32.70 4.47
N ASP A 178 -22.93 32.62 5.57
CA ASP A 178 -23.68 33.79 6.05
C ASP A 178 -22.64 34.84 6.47
N SER A 179 -22.70 36.02 5.83
CA SER A 179 -21.80 37.16 6.06
C SER A 179 -22.17 37.93 7.32
#